data_AF-A0A1D3TXS7-F1
#
_entry.id   AF-A0A1D3TXS7-F1
#
_cell.length_a   1.000
_cell.length_b   1.000
_cell.length_c   1.000
_cell.angle_alpha   90.00
_cell.angle_beta   90.00
_cell.angle_gamma   90.00
#
_symmetry.space_group_name_H-M   'P 1'
#
loop_
_entity.id
_entity.type
_entity.pdbx_description
1 polymer ?
#
loop_
_entity_poly.entity_id
_entity_poly.type
_entity_poly.pdbx_seq_one_letter_code
_entity_poly.pdbx_strand_id
1 'polypeptide(L)'
;MKNWKCVNCNTTIYKCEYDKGDNYEEDLRYFAVYHNDTDLLGKIYPATIEDTQECISALDNHECPICSGWEDGLGNKCNLFGWGDEHIRKIAMLTEKPNWEDDTKEEYYINYNTGGGNFYYEGTLKEAMEAAEEGIAFTGCSISVELNDWEVATLPWYNVAARDGSIVTAGYGDFGHYGEWQLD
;
A
#
# COMPACT_ATOMS: atom_id res chain seq x y z
N MET A 1 8.34 8.94 -30.21
CA MET A 1 8.56 8.44 -28.83
C MET A 1 8.49 6.92 -28.87
N LYS A 2 9.59 6.21 -28.58
CA LYS A 2 9.60 4.73 -28.51
C LYS A 2 9.12 4.31 -27.13
N ASN A 3 8.23 3.32 -27.07
CA ASN A 3 7.78 2.72 -25.81
C ASN A 3 7.91 1.19 -25.85
N TRP A 4 7.91 0.59 -24.67
CA TRP A 4 7.93 -0.86 -24.48
C TRP A 4 6.85 -1.21 -23.47
N LYS A 5 6.15 -2.32 -23.69
CA LYS A 5 5.13 -2.82 -22.77
C LYS A 5 5.44 -4.25 -22.39
N CYS A 6 5.54 -4.50 -21.09
CA CYS A 6 5.72 -5.84 -20.56
C CYS A 6 4.38 -6.55 -20.50
N VAL A 7 4.30 -7.75 -21.08
CA VAL A 7 3.08 -8.58 -21.06
C VAL A 7 2.87 -9.31 -19.73
N ASN A 8 3.90 -9.41 -18.89
CA ASN A 8 3.85 -10.17 -17.64
C ASN A 8 3.37 -9.33 -16.44
N CYS A 9 3.79 -8.07 -16.36
CA CYS A 9 3.46 -7.17 -15.24
C CYS A 9 2.78 -5.87 -15.68
N ASN A 10 2.39 -5.76 -16.95
CA ASN A 10 1.71 -4.59 -17.52
C ASN A 10 2.47 -3.26 -17.33
N THR A 11 3.80 -3.31 -17.14
CA THR A 11 4.65 -2.13 -17.08
C THR A 11 4.84 -1.53 -18.47
N THR A 12 4.68 -0.23 -18.60
CA THR A 12 4.98 0.52 -19.82
C THR A 12 6.14 1.47 -19.58
N ILE A 13 7.15 1.38 -20.45
CA ILE A 13 8.37 2.18 -20.39
C ILE A 13 8.35 3.14 -21.58
N TYR A 14 8.48 4.44 -21.31
CA TYR A 14 8.57 5.47 -22.32
C TYR A 14 9.99 6.02 -22.37
N LYS A 15 10.62 6.05 -23.55
CA LYS A 15 11.84 6.82 -23.75
C LYS A 15 11.48 8.30 -23.88
N CYS A 16 11.97 9.12 -22.96
CA CYS A 16 11.76 10.55 -22.93
C CYS A 16 13.05 11.29 -23.33
N GLU A 17 12.88 12.38 -24.07
CA GLU A 17 13.92 13.34 -24.41
C GLU A 17 13.46 14.70 -23.85
N TYR A 18 14.30 15.41 -23.08
CA TYR A 18 13.96 16.77 -22.66
C TYR A 18 14.01 17.72 -23.87
N ASP A 19 13.01 18.59 -24.00
CA ASP A 19 13.05 19.69 -24.98
C ASP A 19 13.92 20.84 -24.43
N LYS A 20 14.75 21.41 -25.29
CA LYS A 20 15.93 22.21 -24.97
C LYS A 20 15.59 23.54 -24.30
N GLY A 21 16.20 23.81 -23.14
CA GLY A 21 16.43 25.18 -22.65
C GLY A 21 17.78 25.69 -23.17
N ASP A 22 17.82 26.94 -23.66
CA ASP A 22 18.88 27.56 -24.47
C ASP A 22 20.30 27.70 -23.87
N ASN A 23 20.77 26.84 -22.97
CA ASN A 23 22.18 26.87 -22.55
C ASN A 23 22.68 25.50 -22.08
N TYR A 24 23.63 24.97 -22.86
CA TYR A 24 24.61 23.92 -22.54
C TYR A 24 24.07 22.50 -22.27
N GLU A 25 24.28 21.65 -23.28
CA GLU A 25 24.78 20.25 -23.22
C GLU A 25 24.48 19.53 -21.90
N GLU A 26 23.41 18.75 -21.81
CA GLU A 26 23.41 17.32 -22.20
C GLU A 26 21.96 16.87 -22.50
N ASP A 27 21.75 16.14 -23.59
CA ASP A 27 20.48 15.47 -23.89
C ASP A 27 20.22 14.39 -22.80
N LEU A 28 19.69 14.77 -21.64
CA LEU A 28 19.33 13.83 -20.58
C LEU A 28 18.16 12.97 -21.06
N ARG A 29 18.50 11.80 -21.62
CA ARG A 29 17.55 10.75 -21.98
C ARG A 29 17.22 10.00 -20.71
N TYR A 30 15.94 9.97 -20.36
CA TYR A 30 15.47 9.16 -19.25
C TYR A 30 14.35 8.24 -19.72
N PHE A 31 14.15 7.15 -18.98
CA PHE A 31 13.01 6.27 -19.19
C PHE A 31 11.99 6.50 -18.09
N ALA A 32 10.76 6.86 -18.47
CA ALA A 32 9.65 6.91 -17.52
C ALA A 32 8.97 5.54 -17.47
N VAL A 33 8.74 5.02 -16.27
CA VAL A 33 8.22 3.67 -16.08
C VAL A 33 6.89 3.74 -15.35
N TYR A 34 5.86 3.18 -15.97
CA TYR A 34 4.49 3.19 -15.48
C TYR A 34 3.99 1.77 -15.25
N HIS A 35 3.14 1.58 -14.25
CA HIS A 35 2.27 0.41 -14.15
C HIS A 35 0.87 0.76 -14.68
N ASN A 36 0.23 -0.17 -15.40
CA ASN A 36 -1.12 0.00 -15.97
C ASN A 36 -1.33 1.27 -16.82
N ASP A 37 -0.25 1.82 -17.40
CA ASP A 37 -0.25 3.08 -18.15
C ASP A 37 -0.63 4.36 -17.36
N THR A 38 -0.92 4.24 -16.06
CA THR A 38 -1.37 5.35 -15.20
C THR A 38 -0.39 5.68 -14.08
N ASP A 39 0.23 4.66 -13.49
CA ASP A 39 0.91 4.82 -12.20
C ASP A 39 2.41 4.95 -12.43
N LEU A 40 2.94 6.16 -12.29
CA LEU A 40 4.38 6.40 -12.46
C LEU A 40 5.15 5.75 -11.31
N LEU A 41 5.88 4.69 -11.62
CA LEU A 41 6.73 3.98 -10.67
C LEU A 41 8.05 4.71 -10.44
N GLY A 42 8.53 5.42 -11.46
CA GLY A 42 9.80 6.15 -11.36
C GLY A 42 10.42 6.45 -12.72
N LYS A 43 11.66 6.95 -12.66
CA LYS A 43 12.44 7.36 -13.82
C LYS A 43 13.84 6.77 -13.74
N ILE A 44 14.29 6.20 -14.85
CA ILE A 44 15.65 5.68 -15.00
C ILE A 44 16.48 6.74 -15.72
N TYR A 45 17.59 7.14 -15.11
CA TYR A 45 18.55 8.09 -15.67
C TYR A 45 19.88 7.36 -15.90
N PRO A 46 20.08 6.79 -17.10
CA PRO A 46 21.38 6.21 -17.46
C PRO A 46 22.47 7.28 -17.39
N ALA A 47 23.64 6.94 -16.84
CA ALA A 47 24.72 7.90 -16.67
C ALA A 47 25.46 8.18 -17.98
N THR A 48 25.44 7.22 -18.91
CA THR A 48 26.12 7.33 -20.21
C THR A 48 25.24 6.95 -21.40
N ILE A 49 25.71 7.26 -22.61
CA ILE A 49 25.09 6.79 -23.86
C ILE A 49 25.14 5.25 -23.94
N GLU A 50 26.20 4.64 -23.43
CA GLU A 50 26.39 3.19 -23.40
C GLU A 50 25.33 2.55 -22.49
N ASP A 51 25.17 3.05 -21.26
CA ASP A 51 24.11 2.61 -20.33
C ASP A 51 22.71 2.76 -20.95
N THR A 52 22.48 3.84 -21.68
CA THR A 52 21.22 4.06 -22.40
C THR A 52 20.97 2.97 -23.45
N GLN A 53 22.01 2.55 -24.18
CA GLN A 53 21.91 1.50 -25.19
C GLN A 53 21.72 0.13 -24.55
N GLU A 54 22.32 -0.13 -23.39
CA GLU A 54 22.09 -1.35 -22.61
C GLU A 54 20.63 -1.45 -22.16
N CYS A 55 20.07 -0.37 -21.59
CA CYS A 55 18.64 -0.32 -21.24
C CYS A 55 17.74 -0.60 -22.46
N ILE A 56 18.02 0.03 -23.60
CA ILE A 56 17.25 -0.19 -24.84
C ILE A 56 17.34 -1.64 -25.30
N SER A 57 18.53 -2.23 -25.26
CA SER A 57 18.76 -3.60 -25.72
C SER A 57 18.04 -4.60 -24.81
N ALA A 58 18.06 -4.40 -23.50
CA ALA A 58 17.30 -5.22 -22.56
C ALA A 58 15.79 -5.10 -22.80
N LEU A 59 15.26 -3.88 -22.95
CA LEU A 59 13.84 -3.66 -23.26
C LEU A 59 13.41 -4.28 -24.61
N ASP A 60 14.27 -4.19 -25.64
CA ASP A 60 14.04 -4.82 -26.94
C ASP A 60 14.06 -6.36 -26.85
N ASN A 61 14.74 -6.93 -25.84
CA ASN A 61 14.74 -8.36 -25.51
C ASN A 61 13.60 -8.77 -24.57
N HIS A 62 12.55 -7.95 -24.44
CA HIS A 62 11.39 -8.17 -23.58
C HIS A 62 11.67 -8.18 -22.07
N GLU A 63 12.82 -7.68 -21.65
CA GLU A 63 13.06 -7.40 -20.24
C GLU A 63 12.27 -6.19 -19.78
N CYS A 64 11.97 -6.11 -18.49
CA CYS A 64 11.40 -4.91 -17.89
C CYS A 64 11.93 -4.70 -16.47
N PRO A 65 11.89 -3.46 -15.96
CA PRO A 65 12.48 -3.12 -14.68
C PRO A 65 12.00 -4.01 -13.51
N ILE A 66 10.71 -4.36 -13.50
CA ILE A 66 10.10 -5.18 -12.45
C ILE A 66 10.49 -6.66 -12.60
N CYS A 67 10.15 -7.28 -13.75
CA CYS A 67 10.33 -8.72 -13.94
C CYS A 67 11.81 -9.13 -13.99
N SER A 68 12.66 -8.27 -14.52
CA SER A 68 14.11 -8.50 -14.60
C SER A 68 14.86 -7.99 -13.35
N GLY A 69 14.14 -7.41 -12.38
CA GLY A 69 14.70 -6.98 -11.10
C GLY A 69 15.80 -5.91 -11.22
N TRP A 70 15.58 -4.91 -12.09
CA TRP A 70 16.51 -3.80 -12.26
C TRP A 70 16.65 -2.99 -10.98
N GLU A 71 17.80 -2.37 -10.81
CA GLU A 71 18.26 -1.77 -9.57
C GLU A 71 18.59 -0.27 -9.79
N ASP A 72 18.43 0.59 -8.77
CA ASP A 72 18.60 2.05 -8.87
C ASP A 72 20.04 2.56 -8.64
N GLY A 73 20.99 1.65 -8.42
CA GLY A 73 22.36 1.94 -8.05
C GLY A 73 22.58 2.12 -6.54
N LEU A 74 21.54 2.01 -5.72
CA LEU A 74 21.59 2.15 -4.25
C LEU A 74 21.23 0.87 -3.49
N GLY A 75 21.07 -0.24 -4.21
CA GLY A 75 20.60 -1.53 -3.74
C GLY A 75 19.09 -1.76 -3.91
N ASN A 76 18.32 -0.82 -4.45
CA ASN A 76 16.86 -0.94 -4.49
C ASN A 76 16.36 -1.49 -5.83
N LYS A 77 15.64 -2.61 -5.76
CA LYS A 77 15.00 -3.19 -6.94
C LYS A 77 13.68 -2.50 -7.27
N CYS A 78 13.40 -2.36 -8.55
CA CYS A 78 12.10 -1.92 -9.04
C CYS A 78 11.00 -2.95 -8.71
N ASN A 79 9.87 -2.48 -8.19
CA ASN A 79 8.66 -3.26 -7.97
C ASN A 79 7.42 -2.45 -8.39
N LEU A 80 6.21 -2.96 -8.12
CA LEU A 80 4.93 -2.29 -8.46
C LEU A 80 4.73 -0.94 -7.75
N PHE A 81 5.61 -0.56 -6.84
CA PHE A 81 5.59 0.68 -6.07
C PHE A 81 6.81 1.58 -6.35
N GLY A 82 7.67 1.23 -7.31
CA GLY A 82 8.88 2.00 -7.66
C GLY A 82 10.20 1.34 -7.24
N TRP A 83 11.26 2.14 -7.11
CA TRP A 83 12.63 1.71 -6.77
C TRP A 83 12.96 2.05 -5.31
N GLY A 84 12.61 1.17 -4.37
CA GLY A 84 12.75 1.42 -2.93
C GLY A 84 11.82 2.55 -2.45
N ASP A 85 11.28 2.60 -1.25
CA ASP A 85 11.59 1.99 0.04
C ASP A 85 10.34 1.18 0.47
N GLU A 86 10.45 0.19 1.35
CA GLU A 86 9.26 -0.45 1.96
C GLU A 86 8.29 0.60 2.58
N HIS A 87 8.80 1.81 2.86
CA HIS A 87 8.02 2.99 3.23
C HIS A 87 6.99 3.50 2.20
N ILE A 88 7.10 3.19 0.90
CA ILE A 88 6.06 3.61 -0.06
C ILE A 88 4.81 2.73 0.05
N ARG A 89 4.90 1.48 0.55
CA ARG A 89 3.71 0.74 1.00
C ARG A 89 2.94 1.52 2.06
N LYS A 90 3.68 2.18 2.97
CA LYS A 90 3.10 3.08 3.98
C LYS A 90 2.33 4.24 3.34
N ILE A 91 2.85 4.88 2.29
CA ILE A 91 2.17 6.03 1.63
C ILE A 91 1.00 5.58 0.73
N ALA A 92 1.11 4.44 0.05
CA ALA A 92 -0.01 3.87 -0.71
C ALA A 92 -1.17 3.45 0.23
N MET A 93 -0.86 2.80 1.37
CA MET A 93 -1.84 2.53 2.44
C MET A 93 -2.41 3.81 3.07
N LEU A 94 -1.64 4.91 3.12
CA LEU A 94 -2.12 6.21 3.61
C LEU A 94 -2.97 6.99 2.58
N THR A 95 -3.02 6.55 1.32
CA THR A 95 -3.77 7.23 0.23
C THR A 95 -4.93 6.39 -0.30
N GLU A 96 -4.90 5.08 -0.12
CA GLU A 96 -6.00 4.17 -0.36
C GLU A 96 -6.42 3.56 0.99
N LYS A 97 -7.62 3.95 1.47
CA LYS A 97 -8.18 3.39 2.70
C LYS A 97 -8.14 1.87 2.63
N PRO A 98 -7.68 1.16 3.68
CA PRO A 98 -7.71 -0.29 3.72
C PRO A 98 -9.12 -0.79 3.38
N ASN A 99 -9.25 -1.45 2.22
CA ASN A 99 -10.50 -2.11 1.86
C ASN A 99 -10.53 -3.45 2.61
N TRP A 100 -11.58 -3.68 3.39
CA TRP A 100 -11.77 -4.95 4.10
C TRP A 100 -11.97 -6.16 3.15
N GLU A 101 -12.18 -5.91 1.85
CA GLU A 101 -12.20 -6.93 0.78
C GLU A 101 -10.80 -7.22 0.18
N ASP A 102 -9.75 -6.54 0.64
CA ASP A 102 -8.38 -6.86 0.24
C ASP A 102 -7.88 -8.10 0.99
N ASP A 103 -7.43 -9.10 0.22
CA ASP A 103 -6.86 -10.35 0.72
C ASP A 103 -5.37 -10.22 1.10
N THR A 104 -4.83 -9.01 1.11
CA THR A 104 -3.45 -8.73 1.52
C THR A 104 -3.26 -9.03 3.02
N LYS A 105 -2.20 -9.78 3.32
CA LYS A 105 -1.85 -10.18 4.69
C LYS A 105 -0.79 -9.26 5.28
N GLU A 106 -1.04 -8.81 6.50
CA GLU A 106 -0.17 -7.92 7.27
C GLU A 106 -0.19 -8.34 8.76
N GLU A 107 0.67 -7.74 9.58
CA GLU A 107 0.65 -7.89 11.04
C GLU A 107 -0.09 -6.70 11.67
N TYR A 108 -1.25 -6.97 12.26
CA TYR A 108 -2.09 -5.98 12.92
C TYR A 108 -1.93 -6.05 14.44
N TYR A 109 -2.02 -4.90 15.11
CA TYR A 109 -2.11 -4.80 16.56
C TYR A 109 -3.56 -4.56 16.99
N ILE A 110 -4.12 -5.47 17.78
CA ILE A 110 -5.49 -5.40 18.30
C ILE A 110 -5.40 -4.79 19.69
N ASN A 111 -6.01 -3.62 19.85
CA ASN A 111 -5.96 -2.85 21.08
C ASN A 111 -7.37 -2.65 21.64
N TYR A 112 -7.63 -3.26 22.80
CA TYR A 112 -8.92 -3.14 23.50
C TYR A 112 -9.06 -1.83 24.29
N ASN A 113 -8.02 -0.98 24.30
CA ASN A 113 -7.99 0.30 25.01
C ASN A 113 -8.30 0.20 26.51
N THR A 114 -7.98 -0.95 27.12
CA THR A 114 -8.14 -1.22 28.56
C THR A 114 -6.81 -1.31 29.30
N GLY A 115 -5.68 -1.26 28.57
CA GLY A 115 -4.35 -1.50 29.11
C GLY A 115 -3.98 -2.99 29.29
N GLY A 116 -4.81 -3.92 28.81
CA GLY A 116 -4.51 -5.35 28.85
C GLY A 116 -5.37 -6.18 27.89
N GLY A 117 -4.89 -7.37 27.51
CA GLY A 117 -5.60 -8.24 26.56
C GLY A 117 -5.33 -7.94 25.08
N ASN A 118 -4.50 -6.94 24.79
CA ASN A 118 -4.05 -6.60 23.44
C ASN A 118 -3.10 -7.66 22.87
N PHE A 119 -3.10 -7.86 21.55
CA PHE A 119 -2.24 -8.84 20.88
C PHE A 119 -1.95 -8.46 19.43
N TYR A 120 -0.95 -9.12 18.83
CA TYR A 120 -0.67 -9.02 17.39
C TYR A 120 -1.32 -10.18 16.64
N TYR A 121 -1.81 -9.91 15.43
CA TYR A 121 -2.46 -10.88 14.55
C TYR A 121 -1.93 -10.77 13.13
N GLU A 122 -1.46 -11.88 12.57
CA GLU A 122 -1.00 -11.96 11.18
C GLU A 122 -2.11 -12.51 10.29
N GLY A 123 -2.59 -11.72 9.34
CA GLY A 123 -3.68 -12.10 8.44
C GLY A 123 -4.21 -10.92 7.63
N THR A 124 -5.40 -11.05 7.08
CA THR A 124 -6.13 -9.94 6.42
C THR A 124 -6.75 -9.00 7.47
N LEU A 125 -7.10 -7.77 7.08
CA LEU A 125 -7.79 -6.83 7.97
C LEU A 125 -9.11 -7.42 8.50
N LYS A 126 -9.85 -8.11 7.62
CA LYS A 126 -11.09 -8.79 7.98
C LYS A 126 -10.85 -9.87 9.04
N GLU A 127 -9.85 -10.74 8.83
CA GLU A 127 -9.50 -11.78 9.80
C GLU A 127 -9.05 -11.17 11.15
N ALA A 128 -8.34 -10.04 11.14
CA ALA A 128 -7.94 -9.33 12.35
C ALA A 128 -9.15 -8.75 13.12
N MET A 129 -10.14 -8.19 12.40
CA MET A 129 -11.40 -7.73 12.98
C MET A 129 -12.20 -8.89 13.59
N GLU A 130 -12.32 -10.02 12.88
CA GLU A 130 -12.97 -11.23 13.40
C GLU A 130 -12.26 -11.78 14.65
N ALA A 131 -10.93 -11.78 14.67
CA ALA A 131 -10.14 -12.19 15.84
C ALA A 131 -10.32 -11.24 17.03
N ALA A 132 -10.48 -9.94 16.79
CA ALA A 132 -10.78 -8.97 17.83
C ALA A 132 -12.17 -9.19 18.46
N GLU A 133 -13.14 -9.67 17.68
CA GLU A 133 -14.48 -9.96 18.17
C GLU A 133 -14.51 -11.12 19.19
N GLU A 134 -13.60 -12.09 19.06
CA GLU A 134 -13.47 -13.22 20.00
C GLU A 134 -13.10 -12.77 21.43
N GLY A 135 -12.42 -11.64 21.57
CA GLY A 135 -12.01 -11.08 22.87
C GLY A 135 -12.93 -9.99 23.42
N ILE A 136 -14.07 -9.71 22.79
CA ILE A 136 -15.00 -8.67 23.22
C ILE A 136 -15.47 -8.91 24.67
N ALA A 137 -15.31 -7.88 25.49
CA ALA A 137 -15.79 -7.82 26.87
C ALA A 137 -16.46 -6.48 27.17
N PHE A 138 -17.22 -6.44 28.26
CA PHE A 138 -17.82 -5.20 28.77
C PHE A 138 -16.73 -4.32 29.42
N THR A 139 -16.10 -3.48 28.62
CA THR A 139 -14.98 -2.63 29.05
C THR A 139 -15.34 -1.15 29.09
N GLY A 140 -16.35 -0.74 28.32
CA GLY A 140 -16.68 0.66 28.13
C GLY A 140 -15.76 1.40 27.15
N CYS A 141 -14.84 0.68 26.48
CA CYS A 141 -13.85 1.23 25.55
C CYS A 141 -14.10 0.71 24.13
N SER A 142 -13.83 1.52 23.12
CA SER A 142 -13.77 1.05 21.73
C SER A 142 -12.54 0.15 21.53
N ILE A 143 -12.65 -0.76 20.57
CA ILE A 143 -11.53 -1.63 20.17
C ILE A 143 -10.95 -1.08 18.87
N SER A 144 -9.63 -0.92 18.80
CA SER A 144 -8.91 -0.50 17.61
C SER A 144 -8.14 -1.68 17.01
N VAL A 145 -8.11 -1.73 15.68
CA VAL A 145 -7.15 -2.52 14.89
C VAL A 145 -6.16 -1.54 14.30
N GLU A 146 -4.89 -1.74 14.59
CA GLU A 146 -3.81 -0.84 14.25
C GLU A 146 -2.82 -1.52 13.31
N LEU A 147 -2.35 -0.82 12.29
CA LEU A 147 -1.29 -1.25 11.39
C LEU A 147 -0.17 -0.21 11.42
N ASN A 148 1.05 -0.64 11.76
CA ASN A 148 2.22 0.26 11.85
C ASN A 148 1.97 1.52 12.72
N ASP A 149 1.35 1.35 13.89
CA ASP A 149 0.97 2.41 14.84
C ASP A 149 -0.14 3.37 14.35
N TRP A 150 -0.84 3.03 13.28
CA TRP A 150 -2.01 3.78 12.78
C TRP A 150 -3.28 2.96 12.99
N GLU A 151 -4.32 3.58 13.55
CA GLU A 151 -5.66 2.99 13.59
C GLU A 151 -6.19 2.87 12.16
N VAL A 152 -6.59 1.66 11.78
CA VAL A 152 -7.14 1.34 10.45
C VAL A 152 -8.59 0.88 10.52
N ALA A 153 -9.03 0.40 11.68
CA ALA A 153 -10.41 0.08 11.95
C ALA A 153 -10.74 0.25 13.44
N THR A 154 -11.99 0.62 13.72
CA THR A 154 -12.49 0.82 15.09
C THR A 154 -13.82 0.11 15.26
N LEU A 155 -13.97 -0.67 16.32
CA LEU A 155 -15.26 -1.17 16.79
C LEU A 155 -15.75 -0.24 17.91
N PRO A 156 -16.69 0.68 17.62
CA PRO A 156 -17.07 1.72 18.55
C PRO A 156 -17.90 1.16 19.71
N TRP A 157 -17.57 1.60 20.92
CA TRP A 157 -18.41 1.40 22.09
C TRP A 157 -19.42 2.54 22.26
N TYR A 158 -20.69 2.19 22.47
CA TYR A 158 -21.75 3.12 22.80
C TYR A 158 -22.24 2.86 24.23
N ASN A 159 -22.12 3.88 25.10
CA ASN A 159 -22.62 3.88 26.49
C ASN A 159 -24.15 3.98 26.61
N VAL A 160 -24.87 3.38 25.68
CA VAL A 160 -26.34 3.37 25.60
C VAL A 160 -26.81 2.04 25.01
N ALA A 161 -27.98 1.57 25.46
CA ALA A 161 -28.64 0.42 24.85
C ALA A 161 -28.75 0.58 23.33
N ALA A 162 -28.57 -0.51 22.60
CA ALA A 162 -28.82 -0.54 21.16
C ALA A 162 -30.27 -0.17 20.87
N ARG A 163 -30.48 0.61 19.81
CA ARG A 163 -31.83 0.97 19.34
C ARG A 163 -32.30 -0.06 18.33
N ASP A 164 -33.61 -0.11 18.11
CA ASP A 164 -34.17 -0.92 17.02
C ASP A 164 -33.60 -0.45 15.68
N GLY A 165 -33.05 -1.39 14.90
CA GLY A 165 -32.32 -1.12 13.67
C GLY A 165 -30.83 -0.78 13.81
N SER A 166 -30.26 -0.77 15.02
CA SER A 166 -28.80 -0.68 15.21
C SER A 166 -28.10 -1.95 14.73
N ILE A 167 -26.95 -1.79 14.05
CA ILE A 167 -26.01 -2.88 13.84
C ILE A 167 -25.25 -3.08 15.15
N VAL A 168 -25.30 -4.30 15.69
CA VAL A 168 -24.74 -4.64 17.00
C VAL A 168 -23.83 -5.84 16.84
N THR A 169 -22.52 -5.62 16.99
CA THR A 169 -21.55 -6.72 17.07
C THR A 169 -21.67 -7.43 18.43
N ALA A 170 -21.80 -6.66 19.53
CA ALA A 170 -22.03 -7.22 20.86
C ALA A 170 -22.83 -6.27 21.75
N GLY A 171 -23.83 -6.79 22.48
CA GLY A 171 -24.72 -6.00 23.33
C GLY A 171 -24.63 -6.38 24.80
N TYR A 172 -24.73 -5.38 25.68
CA TYR A 172 -24.71 -5.53 27.14
C TYR A 172 -25.97 -4.92 27.76
N GLY A 173 -27.13 -5.27 27.21
CA GLY A 173 -28.43 -4.79 27.68
C GLY A 173 -28.52 -3.26 27.71
N ASP A 174 -28.94 -2.72 28.85
CA ASP A 174 -29.13 -1.27 29.02
C ASP A 174 -27.81 -0.50 29.22
N PHE A 175 -26.69 -1.19 29.45
CA PHE A 175 -25.41 -0.56 29.77
C PHE A 175 -24.67 -0.05 28.54
N GLY A 176 -24.85 -0.70 27.39
CA GLY A 176 -24.19 -0.31 26.16
C GLY A 176 -24.09 -1.42 25.12
N HIS A 177 -23.52 -1.08 23.97
CA HIS A 177 -23.24 -2.03 22.89
C HIS A 177 -22.04 -1.61 22.07
N TYR A 178 -21.38 -2.58 21.45
CA TYR A 178 -20.49 -2.37 20.32
C TYR A 178 -21.29 -2.30 19.04
N GLY A 179 -21.02 -1.28 18.23
CA GLY A 179 -21.70 -1.03 16.95
C GLY A 179 -21.12 -1.81 15.78
N GLU A 180 -21.24 -1.23 14.58
CA GLU A 180 -20.55 -1.71 13.37
C GLU A 180 -19.11 -1.21 13.33
N TRP A 181 -18.21 -2.01 12.75
CA TRP A 181 -16.84 -1.58 12.46
C TRP A 181 -16.80 -0.34 11.56
N GLN A 182 -15.90 0.58 11.90
CA GLN A 182 -15.63 1.80 11.16
C GLN A 182 -14.22 1.74 10.60
N LEU A 183 -14.05 2.01 9.30
CA LEU A 183 -12.75 2.01 8.63
C LEU A 183 -12.26 3.45 8.46
N ASP A 184 -10.98 3.68 8.77
CA ASP A 184 -10.34 5.00 8.69
C ASP A 184 -9.77 5.34 7.30
#